data_AF-A0A7C2C3U7-F1
#
_entry.id   AF-A0A7C2C3U7-F1
#
_cell.length_a   1.000
_cell.length_b   1.000
_cell.length_c   1.000
_cell.angle_alpha   90.00
_cell.angle_beta   90.00
_cell.angle_gamma   90.00
#
_symmetry.space_group_name_H-M   'P 1'
#
loop_
_entity.id
_entity.type
_entity.pdbx_description
1 polymer ?
#
loop_
_entity_poly.entity_id
_entity_poly.type
_entity_poly.pdbx_seq_one_letter_code
_entity_poly.pdbx_strand_id
1 'polypeptide(L)'
;MTESFRLEKLAGWGVTAAAGFLAGATYAGIKGEHAAFKLDLGLLYSEVPADSAGTFTTSRIPGQPVKVSRARVGRPVRAVIVNSGCANVATGEEGLHNALEMTQLAAR
;
A
#
# COMPACT_ATOMS: atom_id res chain seq x y z
N MET A 1 -26.28 -27.99 13.52
CA MET A 1 -26.19 -27.82 12.06
C MET A 1 -24.82 -27.24 11.76
N THR A 2 -23.85 -28.08 11.37
CA THR A 2 -22.59 -27.61 10.80
C THR A 2 -22.84 -27.39 9.33
N GLU A 3 -23.15 -26.17 8.92
CA GLU A 3 -23.15 -25.85 7.50
C GLU A 3 -21.73 -26.07 6.95
N SER A 4 -21.64 -26.93 5.94
CA SER A 4 -20.43 -27.19 5.19
C SER A 4 -20.07 -25.94 4.40
N PHE A 5 -19.15 -25.11 4.90
CA PHE A 5 -18.61 -24.01 4.12
C PHE A 5 -17.81 -24.55 2.94
N ARG A 6 -18.11 -24.08 1.72
CA ARG A 6 -17.36 -24.40 0.51
C ARG A 6 -16.44 -23.23 0.17
N LEU A 7 -15.18 -23.54 -0.10
CA LEU A 7 -14.22 -22.56 -0.61
C LEU A 7 -14.29 -22.53 -2.14
N GLU A 8 -14.48 -21.34 -2.71
CA GLU A 8 -14.49 -21.12 -4.15
C GLU A 8 -13.52 -20.00 -4.52
N LYS A 9 -12.81 -20.18 -5.64
CA LYS A 9 -11.90 -19.15 -6.16
C LYS A 9 -12.70 -18.18 -7.03
N LEU A 10 -12.79 -16.93 -6.60
CA LEU A 10 -13.42 -15.87 -7.38
C LEU A 10 -12.44 -15.38 -8.47
N ALA A 11 -12.75 -15.63 -9.74
CA ALA A 11 -11.93 -15.20 -10.87
C ALA A 11 -12.19 -13.74 -11.25
N GLY A 12 -11.14 -12.96 -11.49
CA GLY A 12 -11.25 -11.55 -11.90
C GLY A 12 -11.48 -10.55 -10.77
N TRP A 13 -11.49 -11.02 -9.52
CA TRP A 13 -11.65 -10.17 -8.34
C TRP A 13 -10.29 -9.82 -7.73
N GLY A 14 -10.14 -8.55 -7.33
CA GLY A 14 -8.92 -8.03 -6.71
C GLY A 14 -9.10 -7.70 -5.24
N VAL A 15 -8.33 -6.73 -4.75
CA VAL A 15 -8.36 -6.27 -3.35
C VAL A 15 -9.71 -5.68 -2.89
N THR A 16 -10.61 -5.37 -3.83
CA THR A 16 -11.97 -4.83 -3.57
C THR A 16 -13.06 -5.91 -3.57
N ALA A 17 -12.69 -7.20 -3.61
CA ALA A 17 -13.66 -8.29 -3.58
C ALA A 17 -14.39 -8.37 -2.23
N ALA A 18 -13.65 -8.12 -1.15
CA ALA A 18 -14.20 -8.02 0.19
C ALA A 18 -14.96 -6.69 0.33
N ALA A 19 -16.17 -6.75 0.87
CA ALA A 19 -16.94 -5.55 1.19
C ALA A 19 -16.16 -4.64 2.16
N GLY A 20 -16.33 -3.32 2.02
CA GLY A 20 -15.62 -2.34 2.84
C GLY A 20 -14.24 -1.95 2.32
N PHE A 21 -13.79 -2.49 1.18
CA PHE A 21 -12.51 -2.14 0.56
C PHE A 21 -12.70 -1.42 -0.78
N LEU A 22 -12.12 -0.23 -0.88
CA LEU A 22 -12.07 0.60 -2.08
C LEU A 22 -10.62 0.69 -2.57
N ALA A 23 -10.42 0.77 -3.88
CA ALA A 23 -9.09 0.96 -4.45
C ALA A 23 -9.12 1.94 -5.61
N GLY A 24 -8.06 2.70 -5.77
CA GLY A 24 -7.88 3.65 -6.86
C GLY A 24 -6.40 3.78 -7.23
N ALA A 25 -6.16 4.27 -8.44
CA ALA A 25 -4.82 4.58 -8.90
C ALA A 25 -4.86 5.77 -9.86
N THR A 26 -3.77 6.52 -9.91
CA THR A 26 -3.62 7.69 -10.78
C THR A 26 -2.22 7.76 -11.38
N TYR A 27 -2.07 8.60 -12.39
CA TYR A 27 -0.80 9.05 -12.92
C TYR A 27 -0.34 10.28 -12.12
N ALA A 28 0.74 10.13 -11.38
CA ALA A 28 1.40 11.16 -10.58
C ALA A 28 2.73 11.64 -11.21
N GLY A 29 3.17 11.05 -12.32
CA GLY A 29 4.37 11.48 -13.06
C GLY A 29 5.70 10.96 -12.48
N ILE A 30 5.64 9.99 -11.56
CA ILE A 30 6.82 9.43 -10.88
C ILE A 30 7.70 8.65 -11.88
N LYS A 31 7.09 7.98 -12.85
CA LYS A 31 7.84 7.24 -13.88
C LYS A 31 8.46 8.14 -14.95
N GLY A 32 8.17 9.45 -14.97
CA GLY A 32 8.69 10.38 -15.97
C GLY A 32 8.13 10.18 -17.39
N GLU A 33 8.69 10.93 -18.35
CA GLU A 33 8.13 11.10 -19.70
C GLU A 33 8.07 9.80 -20.52
N HIS A 34 9.04 8.90 -20.35
CA HIS A 34 9.09 7.62 -21.07
C HIS A 34 7.95 6.65 -20.71
N ALA A 35 7.19 6.98 -19.65
CA ALA A 35 6.03 6.24 -19.18
C ALA A 35 4.81 7.16 -18.97
N ALA A 36 4.70 8.21 -19.79
CA ALA A 36 3.60 9.16 -19.74
C ALA A 36 2.23 8.45 -19.67
N PHE A 37 1.38 8.94 -18.77
CA PHE A 37 0.02 8.44 -18.50
C PHE A 37 -0.07 7.02 -17.93
N LYS A 38 1.05 6.34 -17.63
CA LYS A 38 1.00 5.06 -16.92
C LYS A 38 0.77 5.31 -15.43
N LEU A 39 -0.27 4.68 -14.88
CA LEU A 39 -0.56 4.71 -13.44
C LEU A 39 0.69 4.35 -12.62
N ASP A 40 0.98 5.17 -11.61
CA ASP A 40 2.18 5.05 -10.79
C ASP A 40 2.01 5.43 -9.33
N LEU A 41 0.80 5.85 -8.93
CA LEU A 41 0.39 6.04 -7.54
C LEU A 41 -0.94 5.30 -7.31
N GLY A 42 -1.03 4.51 -6.24
CA GLY A 42 -2.20 3.70 -5.91
C GLY A 42 -2.56 3.77 -4.43
N LEU A 43 -3.85 3.60 -4.14
CA LEU A 43 -4.40 3.59 -2.79
C LEU A 43 -5.33 2.38 -2.64
N LEU A 44 -5.13 1.60 -1.59
CA LEU A 44 -6.13 0.69 -1.03
C LEU A 44 -6.68 1.34 0.23
N TYR A 45 -7.99 1.42 0.35
CA TYR A 45 -8.70 2.06 1.46
C TYR A 45 -9.73 1.09 2.04
N SER A 46 -9.80 1.01 3.36
CA SER A 46 -10.87 0.36 4.11
C SER A 46 -11.79 1.42 4.69
N GLU A 47 -13.09 1.23 4.51
CA GLU A 47 -14.13 2.13 5.03
C GLU A 47 -14.17 2.13 6.57
N VAL A 48 -13.61 1.10 7.20
CA VAL A 48 -13.47 0.95 8.66
C VAL A 48 -12.01 0.73 9.05
N PRO A 49 -11.61 0.95 10.31
CA PRO A 49 -10.32 0.46 10.79
C PRO A 49 -10.19 -1.06 10.58
N ALA A 50 -9.16 -1.48 9.85
CA ALA A 50 -8.88 -2.87 9.54
C ALA A 50 -7.62 -3.33 10.30
N ASP A 51 -7.70 -4.50 10.94
CA ASP A 51 -6.53 -5.15 11.52
C ASP A 51 -5.47 -5.40 10.43
N SER A 52 -4.20 -5.14 10.79
CA SER A 52 -3.10 -5.25 9.84
C SER A 52 -2.07 -6.27 10.28
N ALA A 53 -1.65 -7.09 9.33
CA ALA A 53 -0.51 -7.99 9.44
C ALA A 53 0.35 -7.83 8.18
N GLY A 54 1.66 -8.03 8.32
CA GLY A 54 2.58 -7.84 7.21
C GLY A 54 3.99 -8.32 7.54
N THR A 55 4.60 -8.96 6.57
CA THR A 55 6.01 -9.34 6.60
C THR A 55 6.79 -8.39 5.70
N PHE A 56 8.08 -8.22 6.00
CA PHE A 56 8.94 -7.28 5.29
C PHE A 56 10.25 -7.95 4.90
N THR A 57 10.94 -7.39 3.92
CA THR A 57 12.27 -7.86 3.51
C THR A 57 13.26 -7.91 4.67
N THR A 58 14.12 -8.92 4.65
CA THR A 58 15.28 -9.10 5.56
C THR A 58 16.55 -8.43 5.03
N SER A 59 16.46 -7.69 3.92
CA SER A 59 17.58 -6.90 3.38
C SER A 59 18.19 -5.98 4.44
N ARG A 60 19.52 -5.85 4.41
CA ARG A 60 20.27 -4.91 5.25
C ARG A 60 20.04 -3.45 4.83
N ILE A 61 19.53 -3.21 3.62
CA ILE A 61 19.25 -1.89 3.08
C ILE A 61 17.76 -1.83 2.68
N PRO A 62 16.83 -1.82 3.64
CA PRO A 62 15.41 -1.70 3.34
C PRO A 62 15.09 -0.28 2.85
N GLY A 63 14.09 -0.16 1.97
CA GLY A 63 13.54 1.14 1.60
C GLY A 63 12.99 1.89 2.81
N GLN A 64 13.01 3.21 2.75
CA GLN A 64 12.38 4.05 3.76
C GLN A 64 10.88 3.72 3.97
N PRO A 65 10.05 3.45 2.93
CA PRO A 65 8.66 3.04 3.15
C PRO A 65 8.55 1.70 3.90
N VAL A 66 9.50 0.78 3.76
CA VAL A 66 9.51 -0.48 4.53
C VAL A 66 9.69 -0.21 6.02
N LYS A 67 10.58 0.72 6.39
CA LYS A 67 10.78 1.11 7.80
C LYS A 67 9.51 1.73 8.39
N VAL A 68 8.87 2.64 7.64
CA VAL A 68 7.61 3.28 8.05
C VAL A 68 6.52 2.22 8.23
N SER A 69 6.27 1.37 7.23
CA SER A 69 5.23 0.34 7.31
C SER A 69 5.48 -0.67 8.44
N ARG A 70 6.74 -1.06 8.67
CA ARG A 70 7.10 -1.98 9.76
C ARG A 70 6.79 -1.41 11.14
N ALA A 71 6.99 -0.11 11.36
CA ALA A 71 6.64 0.54 12.61
C ALA A 71 5.11 0.70 12.83
N ARG A 72 4.30 0.42 11.80
CA ARG A 72 2.84 0.65 11.82
C ARG A 72 2.01 -0.61 11.63
N VAL A 73 2.60 -1.73 11.27
CA VAL A 73 1.87 -3.00 11.16
C VAL A 73 1.51 -3.52 12.54
N GLY A 74 0.46 -4.34 12.67
CA GLY A 74 0.02 -4.90 13.95
C GLY A 74 -0.90 -3.98 14.76
N ARG A 75 -1.29 -2.84 14.18
CA ARG A 75 -2.35 -1.97 14.69
C ARG A 75 -3.42 -1.76 13.61
N PRO A 76 -4.64 -1.34 13.97
CA PRO A 76 -5.65 -0.99 12.97
C PRO A 76 -5.16 0.12 12.03
N VAL A 77 -5.38 -0.07 10.73
CA VAL A 77 -5.08 0.89 9.66
C VAL A 77 -6.31 1.09 8.78
N ARG A 78 -6.37 2.18 8.03
CA ARG A 78 -7.43 2.37 7.02
C ARG A 78 -6.94 2.38 5.60
N ALA A 79 -5.65 2.56 5.35
CA ALA A 79 -5.17 2.70 3.99
C ALA A 79 -3.74 2.21 3.79
N VAL A 80 -3.45 1.78 2.57
CA VAL A 80 -2.11 1.54 2.05
C VAL A 80 -1.93 2.39 0.80
N ILE A 81 -1.03 3.36 0.86
CA ILE A 81 -0.61 4.15 -0.30
C ILE A 81 0.67 3.55 -0.87
N VAL A 82 0.72 3.36 -2.19
CA VAL A 82 1.85 2.76 -2.90
C VAL A 82 2.21 3.60 -4.12
N ASN A 83 3.50 3.65 -4.45
CA ASN A 83 3.96 4.21 -5.71
C ASN A 83 4.81 3.19 -6.49
N SER A 84 5.02 3.48 -7.77
CA SER A 84 5.98 2.78 -8.62
C SER A 84 6.82 3.78 -9.41
N GLY A 85 7.98 3.35 -9.93
CA GLY A 85 8.94 4.24 -10.61
C GLY A 85 10.02 4.83 -9.70
N CYS A 86 9.81 4.85 -8.37
CA CYS A 86 10.84 5.23 -7.40
C CYS A 86 10.74 4.34 -6.14
N ALA A 87 11.83 3.68 -5.77
CA ALA A 87 11.85 2.74 -4.64
C ALA A 87 12.03 3.42 -3.27
N ASN A 88 12.57 4.65 -3.25
CA ASN A 88 12.92 5.38 -2.02
C ASN A 88 13.81 4.52 -1.07
N VAL A 89 14.96 4.08 -1.57
CA VAL A 89 15.96 3.24 -0.89
C VAL A 89 17.29 3.98 -0.83
N ALA A 90 17.99 3.91 0.31
CA ALA A 90 19.29 4.58 0.51
C ALA A 90 19.25 6.12 0.30
N THR A 91 18.11 6.73 0.60
CA THR A 91 17.78 8.16 0.41
C THR A 91 17.95 9.01 1.69
N GLY A 92 18.56 8.45 2.74
CA GLY A 92 18.78 9.17 4.00
C GLY A 92 17.50 9.62 4.71
N GLU A 93 17.63 10.66 5.54
CA GLU A 93 16.52 11.22 6.34
C GLU A 93 15.45 11.88 5.48
N GLU A 94 15.83 12.50 4.36
CA GLU A 94 14.87 13.10 3.43
C GLU A 94 13.92 12.04 2.86
N GLY A 95 14.45 10.88 2.45
CA GLY A 95 13.61 9.78 2.01
C GLY A 95 12.65 9.24 3.09
N LEU A 96 13.08 9.26 4.36
CA LEU A 96 12.22 8.90 5.49
C LEU A 96 11.12 9.95 5.69
N HIS A 97 11.46 11.24 5.62
CA HIS A 97 10.50 12.33 5.68
C HIS A 97 9.45 12.22 4.57
N ASN A 98 9.88 12.02 3.31
CA ASN A 98 8.98 11.87 2.17
C ASN A 98 8.04 10.66 2.34
N ALA A 99 8.54 9.54 2.88
CA ALA A 99 7.71 8.38 3.17
C ALA A 99 6.67 8.66 4.27
N LEU A 100 7.04 9.42 5.30
CA LEU A 100 6.10 9.83 6.35
C LEU A 100 5.05 10.81 5.80
N GLU A 101 5.48 11.83 5.06
CA GLU A 101 4.62 12.85 4.45
C GLU A 101 3.60 12.22 3.51
N MET A 102 4.02 11.29 2.64
CA MET A 102 3.12 10.56 1.74
C MET A 102 1.97 9.89 2.51
N THR A 103 2.25 9.32 3.68
CA THR A 103 1.21 8.72 4.52
C THR A 103 0.32 9.75 5.24
N GLN A 104 0.86 10.93 5.55
CA GLN A 104 0.09 12.01 6.17
C GLN A 104 -0.86 12.65 5.16
N LEU A 105 -0.39 12.88 3.93
CA LEU A 105 -1.22 13.40 2.83
C LEU A 105 -2.35 12.43 2.49
N ALA A 106 -2.08 11.12 2.43
CA ALA A 106 -3.10 10.11 2.20
C ALA A 106 -4.12 9.96 3.35
N ALA A 107 -3.83 10.52 4.53
CA ALA A 107 -4.70 10.46 5.71
C ALA A 107 -5.57 11.71 5.91
N ARG A 108 -5.35 12.77 5.11
CA ARG A 108 -6.19 13.97 5.09
C ARG A 108 -7.53 13.67 4.45
#